data_AF-A0A7Y1V1R9-F1
#
_entry.id   AF-A0A7Y1V1R9-F1
#
_cell.length_a   1.000
_cell.length_b   1.000
_cell.length_c   1.000
_cell.angle_alpha   90.00
_cell.angle_beta   90.00
_cell.angle_gamma   90.00
#
_symmetry.space_group_name_H-M   'P 1'
#
loop_
_entity.id
_entity.type
_entity.pdbx_description
1 polymer ?
#
loop_
_entity_poly.entity_id
_entity_poly.type
_entity_poly.pdbx_seq_one_letter_code
_entity_poly.pdbx_strand_id
1 'polypeptide(L)'
;THSPLWTALQKVSGKDITLIVTTDHGTIRVKQPSKVVGDKDTTTNLRYKLGRNLRYEAKDVLEVRDPEEAGLPRPNVSSAYIFAKDDKYFLYPNNYNYYNNYFRNTFQHGGISMEEMICPVITLSDR
;
A
#
# COMPACT_ATOMS: atom_id res chain seq x y z
N THR A 1 -18.49 -23.22 -9.98
CA THR A 1 -17.31 -22.32 -9.87
C THR A 1 -16.15 -23.11 -9.31
N HIS A 2 -15.01 -23.15 -10.02
CA HIS A 2 -13.83 -23.90 -9.60
C HIS A 2 -12.89 -22.95 -8.86
N SER A 3 -12.85 -23.01 -7.52
CA SER A 3 -11.94 -22.18 -6.70
C SER A 3 -10.72 -23.00 -6.30
N PRO A 4 -9.52 -22.72 -6.85
CA PRO A 4 -8.29 -23.44 -6.49
C PRO A 4 -7.96 -23.33 -4.99
N LEU A 5 -8.23 -22.17 -4.38
CA LEU A 5 -8.05 -21.96 -2.94
C LEU A 5 -8.93 -22.90 -2.13
N TRP A 6 -10.22 -22.99 -2.47
CA TRP A 6 -11.15 -23.90 -1.79
C TRP A 6 -10.70 -25.35 -1.91
N THR A 7 -10.31 -25.78 -3.12
CA THR A 7 -9.78 -27.13 -3.35
C THR A 7 -8.50 -27.40 -2.55
N ALA A 8 -7.60 -26.42 -2.41
CA ALA A 8 -6.40 -26.55 -1.59
C ALA A 8 -6.75 -26.70 -0.10
N LEU A 9 -7.68 -25.89 0.42
CA LEU A 9 -8.15 -25.97 1.80
C LEU A 9 -8.76 -27.34 2.10
N GLN A 10 -9.61 -27.87 1.22
CA GLN A 10 -10.19 -29.21 1.37
C GLN A 10 -9.12 -30.32 1.40
N LYS A 11 -8.03 -30.18 0.63
CA LYS A 11 -6.94 -31.18 0.59
C LYS A 11 -6.10 -31.22 1.86
N VAL A 12 -6.05 -30.12 2.62
CA VAL A 12 -5.27 -30.04 3.87
C VAL A 12 -6.13 -30.25 5.11
N SER A 13 -7.45 -30.18 4.98
CA SER A 13 -8.42 -30.49 6.04
C SER A 13 -8.23 -31.91 6.59
N GLY A 14 -8.28 -32.09 7.91
CA GLY A 14 -8.14 -33.40 8.56
C GLY A 14 -6.71 -33.95 8.59
N LYS A 15 -5.71 -33.14 8.22
CA LYS A 15 -4.29 -33.50 8.31
C LYS A 15 -3.66 -32.75 9.46
N ASP A 16 -2.59 -33.32 10.03
CA ASP A 16 -1.77 -32.68 11.08
C ASP A 16 -0.92 -31.55 10.49
N ILE A 17 -1.59 -30.49 10.03
CA ILE A 17 -1.04 -29.29 9.41
C ILE A 17 -1.68 -28.08 10.07
N THR A 18 -0.87 -27.20 10.64
CA THR A 18 -1.32 -25.87 11.08
C THR A 18 -1.35 -24.93 9.89
N LEU A 19 -2.51 -24.35 9.60
CA LEU A 19 -2.70 -23.38 8.52
C LEU A 19 -2.82 -21.98 9.10
N ILE A 20 -1.99 -21.04 8.62
CA ILE A 20 -2.12 -19.62 8.92
C ILE A 20 -2.70 -18.92 7.69
N VAL A 21 -3.82 -18.24 7.85
CA VAL A 21 -4.49 -17.45 6.80
C VAL A 21 -4.38 -15.97 7.16
N THR A 22 -3.79 -15.18 6.27
CA THR A 22 -3.63 -13.73 6.43
C THR A 22 -3.53 -13.05 5.06
N THR A 23 -3.28 -11.73 5.06
CA THR A 23 -3.02 -10.90 3.88
C THR A 23 -1.77 -10.06 4.13
N ASP A 24 -1.06 -9.71 3.07
CA ASP A 24 0.13 -8.84 3.12
C ASP A 24 -0.22 -7.38 3.45
N HIS A 25 -1.38 -6.94 2.95
CA HIS A 25 -1.99 -5.67 3.28
C HIS A 25 -3.51 -5.74 3.04
N GLY A 26 -4.26 -4.77 3.56
CA GLY A 26 -5.64 -4.54 3.12
C GLY A 26 -5.73 -3.56 1.94
N THR A 27 -6.92 -2.99 1.75
CA THR A 27 -7.17 -1.99 0.71
C THR A 27 -8.17 -0.95 1.20
N ILE A 28 -8.06 0.27 0.69
CA ILE A 28 -8.96 1.37 0.99
C ILE A 28 -9.49 2.01 -0.29
N ARG A 29 -10.74 2.47 -0.24
CA ARG A 29 -11.31 3.31 -1.30
C ARG A 29 -10.82 4.75 -1.17
N VAL A 30 -9.99 5.19 -2.10
CA VAL A 30 -9.39 6.53 -2.07
C VAL A 30 -10.38 7.60 -2.52
N LYS A 31 -10.32 8.80 -1.92
CA LYS A 31 -11.28 9.88 -2.22
C LYS A 31 -10.65 11.25 -2.38
N GLN A 32 -9.55 11.51 -1.69
CA GLN A 32 -8.95 12.84 -1.60
C GLN A 32 -7.59 12.84 -2.29
N PRO A 33 -7.42 13.53 -3.43
CA PRO A 33 -6.11 13.63 -4.05
C PRO A 33 -5.18 14.50 -3.20
N SER A 34 -3.91 14.12 -3.10
CA SER A 34 -2.82 14.92 -2.55
C SER A 34 -1.78 15.16 -3.64
N LYS A 35 -1.34 16.40 -3.81
CA LYS A 35 -0.37 16.75 -4.85
C LYS A 35 1.02 16.32 -4.41
N VAL A 36 1.76 15.68 -5.30
CA VAL A 36 3.18 15.38 -5.12
C VAL A 36 3.97 15.87 -6.33
N VAL A 37 5.15 16.44 -6.07
CA VAL A 37 6.15 16.78 -7.08
C VAL A 37 7.47 16.18 -6.66
N GLY A 38 8.24 15.65 -7.60
CA GLY A 38 9.54 15.06 -7.33
C GLY A 38 10.32 14.84 -8.62
N ASP A 39 11.55 14.38 -8.49
CA ASP A 39 12.35 13.97 -9.64
C ASP A 39 11.68 12.80 -10.39
N LYS A 40 11.97 12.62 -11.69
CA LYS A 40 11.25 11.68 -12.58
C LYS A 40 11.29 10.20 -12.13
N ASP A 41 12.23 9.84 -11.25
CA ASP A 41 12.45 8.47 -10.77
C ASP A 41 11.60 8.13 -9.55
N THR A 42 10.30 8.38 -9.64
CA THR A 42 9.35 8.05 -8.57
C THR A 42 8.52 6.82 -8.92
N THR A 43 8.17 6.04 -7.90
CA THR A 43 7.31 4.85 -8.04
C THR A 43 5.95 5.19 -8.66
N THR A 44 5.35 4.22 -9.35
CA THR A 44 4.01 4.39 -9.96
C THR A 44 2.87 4.26 -8.96
N ASN A 45 3.12 3.65 -7.79
CA ASN A 45 2.11 3.45 -6.75
C ASN A 45 1.48 4.78 -6.30
N LEU A 46 0.16 4.81 -6.12
CA LEU A 46 -0.60 6.03 -5.79
C LEU A 46 -0.62 6.35 -4.30
N ARG A 47 -0.23 5.40 -3.46
CA ARG A 47 -0.33 5.47 -2.00
C ARG A 47 1.02 5.61 -1.32
N TYR A 48 2.13 5.27 -1.99
CA TYR A 48 3.47 5.67 -1.56
C TYR A 48 4.33 6.17 -2.72
N LYS A 49 5.27 7.06 -2.40
CA LYS A 49 6.33 7.47 -3.32
C LYS A 49 7.69 7.29 -2.69
N LEU A 50 8.59 6.70 -3.46
CA LEU A 50 10.04 6.77 -3.23
C LEU A 50 10.59 7.82 -4.19
N GLY A 51 11.40 8.75 -3.71
CA GLY A 51 12.05 9.72 -4.60
C GLY A 51 12.97 10.69 -3.88
N ARG A 52 13.56 11.58 -4.67
CA ARG A 52 14.39 12.69 -4.20
C ARG A 52 13.62 14.00 -4.37
N ASN A 53 13.92 14.97 -3.50
CA ASN A 53 13.36 16.32 -3.56
C ASN A 53 11.82 16.35 -3.62
N LEU A 54 11.16 15.43 -2.91
CA LEU A 54 9.71 15.33 -2.89
C LEU A 54 9.10 16.58 -2.24
N ARG A 55 8.15 17.21 -2.92
CA ARG A 55 7.28 18.27 -2.39
C ARG A 55 5.86 17.73 -2.31
N TYR A 56 5.28 17.81 -1.13
CA TYR A 56 3.97 17.24 -0.79
C TYR A 56 3.38 17.99 0.40
N GLU A 57 2.10 17.74 0.70
CA GLU A 57 1.45 18.29 1.89
C GLU A 57 1.77 17.44 3.12
N ALA A 58 2.55 17.98 4.07
CA ALA A 58 3.06 17.22 5.22
C ALA A 58 1.95 16.58 6.08
N LYS A 59 0.77 17.22 6.17
CA LYS A 59 -0.38 16.67 6.89
C LYS A 59 -0.96 15.41 6.25
N ASP A 60 -0.80 15.25 4.93
CA ASP A 60 -1.39 14.15 4.16
C ASP A 60 -0.50 12.89 4.18
N VAL A 61 0.73 12.97 4.71
CA VAL A 61 1.72 11.88 4.60
C VAL A 61 2.38 11.51 5.92
N LEU A 62 2.83 10.26 6.00
CA LEU A 62 3.97 9.89 6.84
C LEU A 62 5.24 9.94 5.98
N GLU A 63 6.23 10.72 6.39
CA GLU A 63 7.54 10.78 5.76
C GLU A 63 8.52 9.87 6.49
N VAL A 64 9.26 9.07 5.72
CA VAL A 64 10.44 8.34 6.18
C VAL A 64 11.65 8.93 5.46
N ARG A 65 12.41 9.76 6.17
CA ARG A 65 13.59 10.47 5.64
C ARG A 65 14.79 9.56 5.44
N ASP A 66 15.04 8.67 6.39
CA ASP A 66 16.03 7.61 6.25
C ASP A 66 15.31 6.27 6.06
N PRO A 67 15.30 5.72 4.83
CA PRO A 67 14.63 4.44 4.55
C PRO A 67 15.15 3.28 5.42
N GLU A 68 16.43 3.28 5.80
CA GLU A 68 17.03 2.19 6.56
C GLU A 68 16.43 2.06 7.97
N GLU A 69 16.08 3.18 8.61
CA GLU A 69 15.42 3.20 9.92
C GLU A 69 14.04 2.52 9.89
N ALA A 70 13.38 2.48 8.72
CA ALA A 70 12.12 1.80 8.52
C ALA A 70 12.27 0.39 7.89
N GLY A 71 13.51 -0.11 7.74
CA GLY A 71 13.78 -1.39 7.07
C GLY A 71 13.48 -1.38 5.56
N LEU A 72 13.46 -0.20 4.94
CA LEU A 72 13.20 -0.01 3.51
C LEU A 72 14.50 0.13 2.71
N PRO A 73 14.52 -0.26 1.43
CA PRO A 73 15.72 -0.12 0.61
C PRO A 73 16.06 1.35 0.38
N ARG A 74 17.35 1.67 0.40
CA ARG A 74 17.89 3.01 0.17
C ARG A 74 18.66 3.07 -1.16
N PRO A 75 17.97 3.15 -2.31
CA PRO A 75 18.63 3.10 -3.61
C PRO A 75 19.54 4.31 -3.87
N ASN A 76 19.24 5.45 -3.25
CA ASN A 76 20.13 6.62 -3.24
C ASN A 76 20.20 7.18 -1.82
N VAL A 77 21.34 7.78 -1.47
CA VAL A 77 21.58 8.38 -0.14
C VAL A 77 20.53 9.43 0.22
N SER A 78 20.02 10.16 -0.77
CA SER A 78 19.05 11.24 -0.59
C SER A 78 17.59 10.85 -0.88
N SER A 79 17.30 9.56 -1.07
CA SER A 79 15.93 9.10 -1.32
C SER A 79 15.13 9.04 -0.02
N ALA A 80 13.90 9.54 -0.06
CA ALA A 80 12.93 9.41 1.03
C ALA A 80 11.68 8.66 0.55
N TYR A 81 10.97 8.05 1.50
CA TYR A 81 9.64 7.51 1.27
C TYR A 81 8.58 8.43 1.85
N ILE A 82 7.48 8.61 1.14
CA ILE A 82 6.24 9.17 1.69
C ILE A 82 5.12 8.16 1.50
N PHE A 83 4.31 8.00 2.54
CA PHE A 83 3.13 7.14 2.54
C PHE A 83 1.89 7.99 2.80
N ALA A 84 0.85 7.79 2.00
CA ALA A 84 -0.41 8.50 2.12
C ALA A 84 -1.17 8.04 3.36
N LYS A 85 -1.69 9.01 4.12
CA LYS A 85 -2.59 8.80 5.25
C LYS A 85 -4.04 8.65 4.77
N ASP A 86 -4.88 8.00 5.56
CA ASP A 86 -6.34 7.93 5.37
C ASP A 86 -6.73 7.57 3.92
N ASP A 87 -7.74 8.22 3.34
CA ASP A 87 -8.20 8.00 1.97
C ASP A 87 -7.46 8.85 0.90
N LYS A 88 -6.25 9.33 1.23
CA LYS A 88 -5.44 10.19 0.35
C LYS A 88 -4.71 9.41 -0.75
N TYR A 89 -4.50 10.02 -1.91
CA TYR A 89 -3.69 9.40 -2.96
C TYR A 89 -2.90 10.44 -3.74
N PHE A 90 -1.68 10.10 -4.12
CA PHE A 90 -0.73 10.98 -4.74
C PHE A 90 -1.01 11.17 -6.23
N LEU A 91 -1.10 12.43 -6.64
CA LEU A 91 -1.17 12.83 -8.04
C LEU A 91 -0.09 13.86 -8.36
N TYR A 92 0.53 13.71 -9.53
CA TYR A 92 1.39 14.75 -10.08
C TYR A 92 0.55 15.88 -10.70
N PRO A 93 1.08 17.11 -10.80
CA PRO A 93 0.36 18.23 -11.41
C PRO A 93 -0.02 18.00 -12.88
N ASN A 94 0.78 17.22 -13.61
CA ASN A 94 0.55 16.93 -15.03
C ASN A 94 -0.72 16.08 -15.19
N ASN A 95 -1.66 16.54 -16.02
CA ASN A 95 -2.96 15.90 -16.25
C ASN A 95 -3.76 15.61 -14.95
N TYR A 96 -3.60 16.45 -13.93
CA TYR A 96 -4.17 16.24 -12.59
C TYR A 96 -5.67 15.92 -12.61
N ASN A 97 -6.49 16.69 -13.34
CA ASN A 97 -7.94 16.49 -13.37
C ASN A 97 -8.35 15.14 -13.97
N TYR A 98 -7.65 14.71 -15.02
CA TYR A 98 -7.88 13.41 -15.64
C TYR A 98 -7.61 12.28 -14.63
N TYR A 99 -6.42 12.29 -14.00
CA TYR A 99 -6.05 11.25 -13.04
C TYR A 99 -6.85 11.31 -11.74
N ASN A 100 -7.25 12.51 -11.31
CA ASN A 100 -8.16 12.66 -10.19
C ASN A 100 -9.49 11.94 -10.46
N ASN A 101 -10.10 12.19 -11.60
CA ASN A 101 -11.34 11.51 -11.99
C ASN A 101 -11.15 10.00 -12.21
N TYR A 102 -9.99 9.59 -12.75
CA TYR A 102 -9.68 8.20 -13.04
C TYR A 102 -9.49 7.34 -11.78
N PHE A 103 -8.82 7.87 -10.74
CA PHE A 103 -8.50 7.11 -9.54
C PHE A 103 -9.44 7.33 -8.36
N ARG A 104 -10.19 8.44 -8.33
CA ARG A 104 -11.13 8.70 -7.23
C ARG A 104 -12.16 7.58 -7.12
N ASN A 105 -12.42 7.13 -5.90
CA ASN A 105 -13.31 6.03 -5.55
C ASN A 105 -12.85 4.65 -6.02
N THR A 106 -11.60 4.49 -6.45
CA THR A 106 -11.00 3.17 -6.69
C THR A 106 -10.41 2.57 -5.42
N PHE A 107 -10.30 1.24 -5.37
CA PHE A 107 -9.58 0.55 -4.30
C PHE A 107 -8.08 0.59 -4.57
N GLN A 108 -7.31 1.02 -3.57
CA GLN A 108 -5.86 1.14 -3.65
C GLN A 108 -5.22 0.57 -2.38
N HIS A 109 -3.91 0.38 -2.43
CA HIS A 109 -3.11 -0.07 -1.31
C HIS A 109 -1.69 0.51 -1.41
N GLY A 110 -0.92 0.39 -0.32
CA GLY A 110 0.46 0.83 -0.20
C GLY A 110 0.66 2.10 0.63
N GLY A 111 -0.39 2.65 1.21
CA GLY A 111 -0.35 3.75 2.16
C GLY A 111 -0.28 3.23 3.59
N ILE A 112 -0.63 4.08 4.55
CA ILE A 112 -0.65 3.75 5.98
C ILE A 112 -2.03 3.91 6.61
N SER A 113 -3.11 3.71 5.84
CA SER A 113 -4.45 3.71 6.43
C SER A 113 -4.61 2.50 7.35
N MET A 114 -5.53 2.58 8.32
CA MET A 114 -5.78 1.46 9.23
C MET A 114 -6.25 0.21 8.47
N GLU A 115 -7.05 0.38 7.42
CA GLU A 115 -7.51 -0.71 6.56
C GLU A 115 -6.38 -1.38 5.79
N GLU A 116 -5.32 -0.64 5.45
CA GLU A 116 -4.14 -1.21 4.79
C GLU A 116 -3.23 -1.94 5.78
N MET A 117 -3.06 -1.38 6.99
CA MET A 117 -2.07 -1.86 7.98
C MET A 117 -2.60 -2.96 8.91
N ILE A 118 -3.89 -2.94 9.28
CA ILE A 118 -4.48 -3.92 10.19
C ILE A 118 -4.95 -5.12 9.38
N CYS A 119 -4.14 -6.17 9.36
CA CYS A 119 -4.42 -7.40 8.63
C CYS A 119 -4.94 -8.50 9.56
N PRO A 120 -6.02 -9.22 9.20
CA PRO A 120 -6.48 -10.36 9.98
C PRO A 120 -5.46 -11.51 9.88
N VAL A 121 -5.28 -12.22 10.98
CA VAL A 121 -4.50 -13.46 11.03
C VAL A 121 -5.35 -14.52 11.70
N ILE A 122 -5.55 -15.64 11.01
CA ILE A 122 -6.32 -16.79 11.51
C ILE A 122 -5.39 -18.00 11.51
N THR A 123 -5.32 -18.69 12.64
CA THR A 123 -4.64 -19.98 12.76
C THR A 123 -5.70 -21.08 12.84
N LEU A 124 -5.61 -22.05 11.94
CA LEU A 124 -6.47 -23.22 11.89
C LEU A 124 -5.63 -24.47 12.18
N SER A 125 -6.10 -25.28 13.12
CA SER A 125 -5.51 -26.56 13.50
C SER A 125 -6.57 -27.66 13.47
N ASP A 126 -6.14 -28.90 13.24
CA ASP A 126 -7.00 -30.09 13.30
C ASP A 126 -7.33 -30.55 14.73
N ARG A 127 -6.93 -29.75 15.73
CA ARG A 127 -7.13 -29.99 17.17
C ARG A 127 -7.72 -28.75 17.82
#